data_AF-A0A661NPR3-F1
#
_entry.id   AF-A0A661NPR3-F1
#
_cell.length_a   1.000
_cell.length_b   1.000
_cell.length_c   1.000
_cell.angle_alpha   90.00
_cell.angle_beta   90.00
_cell.angle_gamma   90.00
#
_symmetry.space_group_name_H-M   'P 1'
#
loop_
_entity.id
_entity.type
_entity.pdbx_description
1 polymer ?
#
loop_
_entity_poly.entity_id
_entity_poly.type
_entity_poly.pdbx_seq_one_letter_code
_entity_poly.pdbx_strand_id
1 'polypeptide(L)'
;MRIARLILVLAAGALLGACGTLSNDLIQAENAYEEAKYDDAEVWLADIGSDVAVLDDEHRARFYYVRGMTAYRLGRRDDALHFLALAREESGNAANSHLSAEKRSIMDRTLDELTPHTATHRANTAGGPSEADESSGSSEPVDGAENESAASAE
;
A
#
# COMPACT_ATOMS: atom_id res chain seq x y z
N MET A 1 11.60 -49.73 -12.77
CA MET A 1 10.27 -49.42 -12.18
C MET A 1 10.28 -49.10 -10.68
N ARG A 2 11.18 -49.68 -9.84
CA ARG A 2 11.23 -49.37 -8.39
C ARG A 2 11.72 -47.94 -8.08
N ILE A 3 12.71 -47.45 -8.83
CA ILE A 3 13.25 -46.09 -8.69
C ILE A 3 12.20 -45.02 -9.07
N ALA A 4 11.45 -45.24 -10.16
CA ALA A 4 10.37 -44.34 -10.58
C ALA A 4 9.23 -44.25 -9.53
N ARG A 5 8.91 -45.36 -8.84
CA ARG A 5 7.93 -45.35 -7.73
C ARG A 5 8.43 -44.61 -6.50
N LEU A 6 9.72 -44.72 -6.18
CA LEU A 6 10.32 -43.98 -5.06
C LEU A 6 10.34 -42.47 -5.35
N ILE A 7 10.71 -42.06 -6.56
CA ILE A 7 10.70 -40.63 -6.96
C ILE A 7 9.28 -40.06 -6.90
N LEU A 8 8.28 -40.82 -7.37
CA LEU A 8 6.88 -40.39 -7.34
C LEU A 8 6.32 -40.24 -5.92
N VAL A 9 6.66 -41.16 -5.01
CA VAL A 9 6.24 -41.08 -3.59
C VAL A 9 6.91 -39.91 -2.88
N LEU A 10 8.19 -39.65 -3.17
CA LEU A 10 8.94 -38.56 -2.54
C LEU A 10 8.47 -37.18 -3.04
N ALA A 11 8.15 -37.07 -4.35
CA ALA A 11 7.56 -35.86 -4.93
C ALA A 11 6.15 -35.58 -4.39
N ALA A 12 5.32 -36.62 -4.22
CA ALA A 12 3.98 -36.47 -3.64
C ALA A 12 4.01 -36.04 -2.17
N GLY A 13 5.00 -36.51 -1.39
CA GLY A 13 5.18 -36.10 0.00
C GLY A 13 5.62 -34.64 0.16
N ALA A 14 6.45 -34.14 -0.75
CA ALA A 14 6.93 -32.74 -0.71
C ALA A 14 5.80 -31.73 -0.99
N LEU A 15 4.84 -32.07 -1.85
CA LEU A 15 3.73 -31.18 -2.21
C LEU A 15 2.72 -30.98 -1.06
N LEU A 16 2.53 -32.00 -0.22
CA LEU A 16 1.59 -31.91 0.92
C LEU A 16 2.20 -31.18 2.13
N GLY A 17 3.53 -31.15 2.26
CA GLY A 17 4.21 -30.45 3.35
C GLY A 17 4.21 -28.93 3.19
N ALA A 18 4.21 -28.42 1.96
CA ALA A 18 4.36 -26.99 1.70
C ALA A 18 3.19 -26.15 2.24
N CYS A 19 1.95 -26.62 2.08
CA CYS A 19 0.77 -25.91 2.59
C CYS A 19 0.75 -25.82 4.13
N GLY A 20 1.18 -26.88 4.82
CA GLY A 20 1.24 -26.88 6.28
C GLY A 20 2.28 -25.91 6.84
N THR A 21 3.42 -25.77 6.15
CA THR A 21 4.48 -24.84 6.54
C THR A 21 4.02 -23.39 6.37
N LEU A 22 3.45 -23.03 5.22
CA LEU A 22 2.98 -21.66 4.96
C LEU A 22 1.93 -21.18 5.97
N SER A 23 0.93 -22.01 6.29
CA SER A 23 -0.08 -21.66 7.29
C SER A 23 0.52 -21.49 8.69
N ASN A 24 1.51 -22.32 9.05
CA ASN A 24 2.22 -22.18 10.32
C ASN A 24 3.04 -20.89 10.36
N ASP A 25 3.75 -20.56 9.29
CA ASP A 25 4.57 -19.35 9.22
C ASP A 25 3.69 -18.09 9.30
N LEU A 26 2.49 -18.13 8.71
CA LEU A 26 1.51 -17.05 8.84
C LEU A 26 1.04 -16.88 10.29
N ILE A 27 0.83 -17.98 11.03
CA ILE A 27 0.49 -17.92 12.46
C ILE A 27 1.64 -17.30 13.26
N GLN A 28 2.91 -17.64 12.94
CA GLN A 28 4.07 -17.02 13.59
C GLN A 28 4.16 -15.52 13.30
N ALA A 29 3.90 -15.10 12.06
CA ALA A 29 3.83 -13.70 11.69
C ALA A 29 2.73 -12.94 12.45
N GLU A 30 1.52 -13.52 12.55
CA GLU A 30 0.41 -12.95 13.31
C GLU A 30 0.75 -12.78 14.79
N ASN A 31 1.30 -13.81 15.43
CA ASN A 31 1.71 -13.75 16.83
C ASN A 31 2.79 -12.67 17.05
N ALA A 32 3.80 -12.60 16.17
CA ALA A 32 4.84 -11.58 16.26
C ALA A 32 4.26 -10.17 16.13
N TYR A 33 3.31 -9.95 15.20
CA TYR A 33 2.60 -8.69 15.05
C TYR A 33 1.78 -8.33 16.31
N GLU A 34 1.03 -9.29 16.85
CA GLU A 34 0.20 -9.12 18.06
C GLU A 34 1.05 -8.80 19.30
N GLU A 35 2.25 -9.38 19.40
CA GLU A 35 3.25 -9.09 20.43
C GLU A 35 4.04 -7.79 20.19
N ALA A 36 3.69 -7.02 19.16
CA ALA A 36 4.37 -5.79 18.74
C ALA A 36 5.84 -5.97 18.32
N LYS A 37 6.24 -7.18 17.91
CA LYS A 37 7.55 -7.50 17.35
C LYS A 37 7.51 -7.37 15.83
N TYR A 38 7.37 -6.15 15.35
CA TYR A 38 7.11 -5.88 13.92
C TYR A 38 8.25 -6.29 13.00
N ASP A 39 9.51 -6.15 13.43
CA ASP A 39 10.65 -6.62 12.65
C ASP A 39 10.67 -8.16 12.54
N ASP A 40 10.31 -8.87 13.62
CA ASP A 40 10.20 -10.35 13.59
C ASP A 40 9.04 -10.79 12.69
N ALA A 41 7.90 -10.09 12.73
CA ALA A 41 6.78 -10.34 11.83
C ALA A 41 7.19 -10.18 10.37
N GLU A 42 7.98 -9.15 10.03
CA GLU A 42 8.48 -8.92 8.67
C GLU A 42 9.34 -10.10 8.17
N VAL A 43 10.17 -10.69 9.04
CA VAL A 43 10.99 -11.86 8.69
C VAL A 43 10.09 -13.03 8.29
N TRP A 44 9.10 -13.38 9.11
CA TRP A 44 8.16 -14.46 8.79
C TRP A 44 7.35 -14.17 7.51
N LEU A 45 6.92 -12.93 7.32
CA LEU A 45 6.14 -12.52 6.13
C LEU A 45 6.97 -12.52 4.85
N ALA A 46 8.29 -12.31 4.93
CA ALA A 46 9.17 -12.37 3.78
C ALA A 46 9.25 -13.79 3.20
N ASP A 47 9.31 -14.81 4.06
CA ASP A 47 9.38 -16.22 3.66
C ASP A 47 8.08 -16.70 2.97
N ILE A 48 6.93 -16.17 3.37
CA ILE A 48 5.63 -16.49 2.74
C ILE A 48 5.46 -15.77 1.40
N GLY A 49 6.08 -14.60 1.23
CA GLY A 49 5.78 -13.66 0.15
C GLY A 49 5.97 -14.20 -1.26
N SER A 50 6.92 -15.12 -1.48
CA SER A 50 7.12 -15.79 -2.78
C SER A 50 5.99 -16.72 -3.18
N ASP A 51 5.27 -17.26 -2.19
CA ASP A 51 4.33 -18.35 -2.36
C ASP A 51 2.91 -17.97 -1.92
N VAL A 52 2.64 -16.66 -1.73
CA VAL A 52 1.32 -16.14 -1.33
C VAL A 52 0.20 -16.56 -2.29
N ALA A 53 0.50 -16.77 -3.58
CA ALA A 53 -0.47 -17.20 -4.58
C ALA A 53 -0.95 -18.66 -4.38
N VAL A 54 -0.25 -19.44 -3.55
CA VAL A 54 -0.61 -20.82 -3.21
C VAL A 54 -1.59 -20.88 -2.02
N LEU A 55 -1.66 -19.81 -1.22
CA LEU A 55 -2.60 -19.70 -0.11
C LEU A 55 -4.05 -19.60 -0.62
N ASP A 56 -4.98 -20.18 0.13
CA ASP A 56 -6.41 -19.94 -0.09
C ASP A 56 -6.77 -18.47 0.20
N ASP A 57 -7.96 -18.05 -0.25
CA ASP A 57 -8.42 -16.65 -0.13
C ASP A 57 -8.42 -16.17 1.34
N GLU A 58 -8.71 -17.06 2.30
CA GLU A 58 -8.70 -16.71 3.71
C GLU A 58 -7.30 -16.37 4.21
N HIS A 59 -6.34 -17.25 3.94
CA HIS A 59 -4.96 -17.04 4.33
C HIS A 59 -4.32 -15.89 3.56
N ARG A 60 -4.67 -15.64 2.29
CA ARG A 60 -4.19 -14.45 1.55
C ARG A 60 -4.67 -13.15 2.18
N ALA A 61 -5.97 -13.06 2.51
CA ALA A 61 -6.52 -11.87 3.15
C ALA A 61 -5.81 -11.57 4.48
N ARG A 62 -5.57 -12.61 5.29
CA ARG A 62 -4.83 -12.51 6.56
C ARG A 62 -3.38 -12.10 6.34
N PHE A 63 -2.68 -12.74 5.40
CA PHE A 63 -1.29 -12.40 5.06
C PHE A 63 -1.16 -10.93 4.68
N TYR A 64 -1.97 -10.44 3.73
CA TYR A 64 -1.90 -9.05 3.29
C TYR A 64 -2.28 -8.07 4.40
N TYR A 65 -3.26 -8.42 5.25
CA TYR A 65 -3.63 -7.60 6.40
C TYR A 65 -2.45 -7.44 7.36
N VAL A 66 -1.81 -8.54 7.77
CA VAL A 66 -0.69 -8.51 8.72
C VAL A 66 0.51 -7.80 8.10
N ARG A 67 0.81 -8.05 6.82
CA ARG A 67 1.90 -7.36 6.11
C ARG A 67 1.68 -5.87 5.99
N GLY A 68 0.46 -5.44 5.64
CA GLY A 68 0.10 -4.04 5.56
C GLY A 68 0.12 -3.34 6.92
N MET A 69 -0.43 -3.97 7.95
CA MET A 69 -0.39 -3.42 9.31
C MET A 69 1.03 -3.38 9.88
N THR A 70 1.86 -4.39 9.62
CA THR A 70 3.27 -4.41 10.02
C THR A 70 4.04 -3.26 9.35
N ALA A 71 3.86 -3.09 8.03
CA ALA A 71 4.43 -1.95 7.30
C ALA A 71 3.96 -0.60 7.87
N TYR A 72 2.67 -0.47 8.21
CA TYR A 72 2.12 0.74 8.83
C TYR A 72 2.81 1.05 10.15
N ARG A 73 2.99 0.05 11.02
CA ARG A 73 3.64 0.20 12.33
C ARG A 73 5.13 0.51 12.22
N LEU A 74 5.78 0.06 11.15
CA LEU A 74 7.17 0.38 10.83
C LEU A 74 7.31 1.70 10.06
N GLY A 75 6.23 2.45 9.84
CA GLY A 75 6.25 3.76 9.16
C GLY A 75 6.37 3.70 7.64
N ARG A 76 6.29 2.52 7.03
CA ARG A 76 6.34 2.32 5.57
C ARG A 76 4.95 2.52 4.97
N ARG A 77 4.57 3.78 4.77
CA ARG A 77 3.20 4.16 4.37
C ARG A 77 2.78 3.62 3.01
N ASP A 78 3.66 3.63 2.02
CA ASP A 78 3.34 3.17 0.66
C ASP A 78 3.11 1.65 0.62
N ASP A 79 3.99 0.88 1.28
CA ASP A 79 3.82 -0.58 1.46
C ASP A 79 2.54 -0.89 2.22
N ALA A 80 2.27 -0.14 3.29
CA ALA A 80 1.05 -0.31 4.08
C ALA A 80 -0.20 -0.10 3.23
N LEU A 81 -0.24 0.98 2.44
CA LEU A 81 -1.36 1.26 1.55
C LEU A 81 -1.54 0.14 0.52
N HIS A 82 -0.44 -0.28 -0.11
CA HIS A 82 -0.45 -1.36 -1.09
C HIS A 82 -1.02 -2.66 -0.53
N PHE A 83 -0.43 -3.16 0.57
CA PHE A 83 -0.83 -4.45 1.14
C PHE A 83 -2.21 -4.40 1.81
N LEU A 84 -2.59 -3.29 2.46
CA LEU A 84 -3.95 -3.17 3.00
C LEU A 84 -5.01 -3.07 1.90
N ALA A 85 -4.69 -2.48 0.74
CA ALA A 85 -5.60 -2.49 -0.41
C ALA A 85 -5.81 -3.92 -0.95
N LEU A 86 -4.74 -4.72 -1.05
CA LEU A 86 -4.84 -6.14 -1.40
C LEU A 86 -5.63 -6.92 -0.35
N ALA A 87 -5.37 -6.70 0.93
CA ALA A 87 -6.13 -7.34 2.00
C ALA A 87 -7.63 -7.05 1.91
N ARG A 88 -8.01 -5.83 1.53
CA ARG A 88 -9.40 -5.45 1.33
C ARG A 88 -10.05 -6.22 0.19
N GLU A 89 -9.39 -6.30 -0.96
CA GLU A 89 -9.85 -7.07 -2.12
C GLU A 89 -10.03 -8.55 -1.75
N GLU A 90 -9.00 -9.15 -1.16
CA GLU A 90 -9.00 -10.56 -0.78
C GLU A 90 -9.98 -10.89 0.33
N SER A 91 -10.31 -9.92 1.19
CA SER A 91 -11.23 -10.18 2.28
C SER A 91 -12.64 -10.54 1.81
N GLY A 92 -13.00 -10.20 0.57
CA GLY A 92 -14.34 -10.35 0.01
C GLY A 92 -15.29 -9.23 0.46
N ASN A 93 -16.59 -9.50 0.52
CA ASN A 93 -17.59 -8.53 0.98
C ASN A 93 -17.90 -8.65 2.49
N ALA A 94 -18.67 -7.69 3.04
CA ALA A 94 -19.02 -7.67 4.46
C ALA A 94 -19.75 -8.93 4.96
N ALA A 95 -20.54 -9.59 4.11
CA ALA A 95 -21.34 -10.76 4.48
C ALA A 95 -20.53 -12.06 4.50
N ASN A 96 -19.51 -12.18 3.64
CA ASN A 96 -18.64 -13.35 3.50
C ASN A 96 -17.19 -12.93 3.65
N SER A 97 -16.81 -12.52 4.86
CA SER A 97 -15.44 -12.06 5.12
C SER A 97 -14.48 -13.19 5.39
N HIS A 98 -13.29 -13.05 4.83
CA HIS A 98 -12.08 -13.78 5.25
C HIS A 98 -11.32 -13.13 6.43
N LEU A 99 -11.81 -12.00 6.95
CA LEU A 99 -11.25 -11.27 8.10
C LEU A 99 -12.33 -11.07 9.17
N SER A 100 -11.93 -10.90 10.42
CA SER A 100 -12.88 -10.49 11.46
C SER A 100 -13.41 -9.08 11.17
N ALA A 101 -14.63 -8.78 11.64
CA ALA A 101 -15.23 -7.46 11.51
C ALA A 101 -14.35 -6.36 12.14
N GLU A 102 -13.66 -6.70 13.23
CA GLU A 102 -12.69 -5.81 13.89
C GLU A 102 -11.48 -5.54 12.99
N LYS A 103 -10.80 -6.58 12.47
CA LYS A 103 -9.64 -6.43 11.58
C LYS A 103 -10.00 -5.59 10.36
N ARG A 104 -11.19 -5.78 9.78
CA ARG A 104 -11.71 -4.94 8.69
C ARG A 104 -11.91 -3.49 9.07
N SER A 105 -12.55 -3.22 10.20
CA SER A 105 -12.77 -1.85 10.67
C SER A 105 -11.45 -1.11 10.89
N ILE A 106 -10.45 -1.81 11.45
CA ILE A 106 -9.09 -1.28 11.61
C ILE A 106 -8.45 -1.00 10.25
N MET A 107 -8.44 -1.99 9.35
CA MET A 107 -7.88 -1.85 7.99
C MET A 107 -8.50 -0.68 7.24
N ASP A 108 -9.83 -0.56 7.24
CA ASP A 108 -10.55 0.47 6.51
C ASP A 108 -10.23 1.87 7.05
N ARG A 109 -10.12 2.02 8.38
CA ARG A 109 -9.67 3.26 9.00
C ARG A 109 -8.23 3.59 8.61
N THR A 110 -7.33 2.61 8.68
CA THR A 110 -5.92 2.82 8.32
C THR A 110 -5.78 3.19 6.84
N LEU A 111 -6.55 2.58 5.94
CA LEU A 111 -6.58 2.96 4.53
C LEU A 111 -7.07 4.40 4.33
N ASP A 112 -8.09 4.83 5.06
CA ASP A 112 -8.59 6.21 5.00
C ASP A 112 -7.54 7.23 5.49
N GLU A 113 -6.78 6.88 6.54
CA GLU A 113 -5.66 7.69 7.05
C GLU A 113 -4.46 7.74 6.09
N LEU A 114 -4.21 6.64 5.36
CA LEU A 114 -3.09 6.53 4.43
C LEU A 114 -3.38 7.17 3.08
N THR A 115 -4.65 7.19 2.65
CA THR A 115 -5.05 7.70 1.34
C THR A 115 -4.89 9.22 1.27
N PRO A 116 -4.09 9.76 0.33
CA PRO A 116 -3.95 11.20 0.17
C PRO A 116 -5.25 11.84 -0.32
N HIS A 117 -5.93 12.59 0.55
CA HIS A 117 -7.16 13.33 0.19
C HIS A 117 -6.89 14.63 -0.60
N THR A 118 -5.61 15.01 -0.77
CA THR A 118 -5.20 16.30 -1.36
C THR A 118 -4.75 16.21 -2.82
N ALA A 119 -4.77 15.02 -3.44
CA ALA A 119 -4.49 14.85 -4.86
C ALA A 119 -5.67 15.34 -5.72
N THR A 120 -5.93 16.64 -5.68
CA THR A 120 -6.64 17.30 -6.78
C THR A 120 -5.75 17.21 -8.00
N HIS A 121 -6.22 16.50 -9.03
CA HIS A 121 -5.58 16.45 -10.34
C HIS A 121 -5.35 17.88 -10.86
N ARG A 122 -4.14 18.43 -10.69
CA ARG A 122 -3.58 19.29 -11.73
C ARG A 122 -3.09 18.34 -12.81
N ALA A 123 -4.02 17.93 -13.67
CA ALA A 123 -3.66 17.31 -14.94
C ALA A 123 -2.63 18.22 -15.61
N ASN A 124 -1.49 17.64 -15.97
CA ASN A 124 -0.46 18.29 -16.74
C ASN A 124 -1.04 18.66 -18.11
N THR A 125 -1.62 19.86 -18.24
CA THR A 125 -1.93 20.50 -19.53
C THR A 125 -0.61 20.94 -20.17
N ALA A 126 0.23 19.98 -20.50
CA ALA A 126 1.35 20.14 -21.43
C ALA A 126 0.91 19.68 -22.83
N GLY A 127 -0.23 20.19 -23.28
CA GLY A 127 -0.53 20.41 -24.68
C GLY A 127 -0.67 21.91 -24.82
N GLY A 128 0.36 22.58 -25.34
CA GLY A 128 0.47 24.03 -25.33
C GLY A 128 -0.70 24.72 -26.05
N PRO A 129 -1.08 25.93 -25.62
CA PRO A 129 -1.91 26.79 -26.46
C PRO A 129 -1.10 27.18 -27.70
N SER A 130 -1.52 26.68 -28.86
CA SER A 130 -1.15 27.27 -30.15
C SER A 130 -1.65 28.71 -30.13
N GLU A 131 -0.71 29.64 -30.28
CA GLU A 131 -0.94 31.04 -30.58
C GLU A 131 -1.91 31.19 -31.76
N ALA A 132 -2.96 32.00 -31.56
CA ALA A 132 -3.56 32.92 -32.50
C ALA A 132 -4.61 33.71 -31.70
N ASP A 133 -4.26 34.90 -31.23
CA ASP A 133 -4.63 36.17 -31.88
C ASP A 133 -6.08 36.54 -31.53
N GLU A 134 -6.26 37.53 -30.65
CA GLU A 134 -6.94 38.77 -31.02
C GLU A 134 -6.96 39.80 -29.89
N SER A 135 -6.75 41.03 -30.33
CA SER A 135 -6.51 42.28 -29.63
C SER A 135 -7.76 42.89 -28.95
N SER A 136 -7.49 43.75 -27.97
CA SER A 136 -8.25 44.91 -27.45
C SER A 136 -8.62 44.72 -25.98
N GLY A 137 -8.09 45.46 -25.02
CA GLY A 137 -7.78 46.88 -25.05
C GLY A 137 -8.77 47.60 -24.13
N SER A 138 -8.39 47.76 -22.86
CA SER A 138 -8.83 48.90 -22.06
C SER A 138 -7.93 49.02 -20.84
N SER A 139 -7.13 50.08 -20.82
CA SER A 139 -6.28 50.49 -19.72
C SER A 139 -7.06 51.48 -18.87
N GLU A 140 -7.10 51.27 -17.56
CA GLU A 140 -7.31 52.35 -16.59
C GLU A 140 -6.26 52.26 -15.47
N PRO A 141 -5.92 53.40 -14.84
CA PRO A 141 -4.58 53.69 -14.37
C PRO A 141 -4.41 53.33 -12.89
N VAL A 142 -3.17 52.95 -12.52
CA VAL A 142 -2.77 52.84 -11.11
C VAL A 142 -1.71 53.90 -10.85
N ASP A 143 -2.09 54.83 -9.97
CA ASP A 143 -1.27 55.82 -9.29
C ASP A 143 -0.07 55.19 -8.58
N GLY A 144 1.01 55.96 -8.56
CA GLY A 144 1.93 56.00 -7.42
C GLY A 144 3.29 55.35 -7.62
N ALA A 145 4.31 56.19 -7.80
CA ALA A 145 5.53 56.17 -6.99
C ALA A 145 6.52 57.22 -7.51
N GLU A 146 6.41 58.46 -7.03
CA GLU A 146 7.53 59.39 -7.09
C GLU A 146 8.49 59.03 -5.95
N ASN A 147 9.54 58.31 -6.34
CA ASN A 147 10.78 58.13 -5.60
C ASN A 147 11.64 59.37 -5.85
N GLU A 148 12.02 60.11 -4.82
CA GLU A 148 13.28 60.87 -4.86
C GLU A 148 13.86 61.09 -3.46
N SER A 149 14.88 60.29 -3.18
CA SER A 149 15.91 60.51 -2.16
C SER A 149 17.02 61.38 -2.77
N ALA A 150 17.27 62.55 -2.18
CA ALA A 150 18.55 63.24 -2.18
C ALA A 150 18.57 64.16 -0.93
N ALA A 151 19.38 63.95 0.09
CA ALA A 151 20.83 64.17 0.16
C ALA A 151 21.26 65.61 -0.13
N SER A 152 21.49 66.39 0.94
CA SER A 152 22.49 67.49 1.09
C SER A 152 22.34 68.02 2.53
N ALA A 153 23.34 67.86 3.40
CA ALA A 153 24.48 68.77 3.59
C ALA A 153 24.02 70.14 4.14
N GLU A 154 24.16 70.34 5.46
CA GLU A 154 25.12 71.25 6.13
C GLU A 154 24.88 71.27 7.65
#